data_AF-A0A9P9XW30-F1
#
_entry.id   AF-A0A9P9XW30-F1
#
_cell.length_a   1.000
_cell.length_b   1.000
_cell.length_c   1.000
_cell.angle_alpha   90.00
_cell.angle_beta   90.00
_cell.angle_gamma   90.00
#
_symmetry.space_group_name_H-M   'P 1'
#
loop_
_entity.id
_entity.type
_entity.pdbx_description
1 polymer ?
#
loop_
_entity_poly.entity_id
_entity_poly.type
_entity_poly.pdbx_seq_one_letter_code
_entity_poly.pdbx_strand_id
1 'polypeptide(L)'
;MSFSNISEASLLAVYRTAIVIKLNYFGWRAVDVPESDPRPGFWWNFLVQMFYNPCARYAIYALNIFNAAHAVAIFFTALFQCMPMEANWDFALKFEPGTKCIDHSFHVIGSSLTIFTDLCILIIPFWIFLSLKMPRVAKIVVIGIFFLGSLIAVFCVIRVVDVYNIFFVTPDPDSDPYYNITVVYSSAEVNLIISTATMPTLRSLFRKWFPINMAGFVQPLCEHTHRRLHIFPLLASISWFSTLTILFARWISLGRPRYPGQVNPDVPFVSDIAAFAFKPIFIIGCTLTSIGFVGTVWSVHHVRYSVHFYGLTDDKAWRKVLSGMAMVSGLVAGGCLLLLSVFDTFEEHEKHRWLLVGTFGGLALSSLATEAVWWDETYKAARFPGLRKWCLVNTVLVLCIAVTGTLFLVFLYTDYYRRAGYLEWTITYLGSLWLGTFAGYIRFRERGGVARAHHEPEQQPLLSP
;
A
#
# COMPACT_ATOMS: atom_id res chain seq x y z
N MET A 1 -46.20 -25.76 22.82
CA MET A 1 -45.54 -27.08 22.78
C MET A 1 -45.06 -27.28 21.35
N SER A 2 -43.79 -27.43 20.98
CA SER A 2 -42.59 -27.86 21.69
C SER A 2 -41.39 -27.03 21.23
N PHE A 3 -40.55 -26.60 22.18
CA PHE A 3 -39.30 -25.86 21.97
C PHE A 3 -38.14 -26.72 21.42
N SER A 4 -38.43 -27.94 20.91
CA SER A 4 -37.43 -28.92 20.45
C SER A 4 -37.07 -28.83 18.95
N ASN A 5 -37.82 -28.08 18.13
CA ASN A 5 -37.68 -28.12 16.65
C ASN A 5 -36.87 -26.95 16.04
N ILE A 6 -36.44 -25.98 16.86
CA ILE A 6 -35.72 -24.77 16.39
C ILE A 6 -34.20 -25.02 16.34
N SER A 7 -33.67 -25.93 17.16
CA SER A 7 -32.25 -26.31 17.16
C SER A 7 -31.86 -27.19 15.97
N GLU A 8 -32.72 -28.12 15.55
CA GLU A 8 -32.44 -28.99 14.39
C GLU A 8 -32.53 -28.23 13.06
N ALA A 9 -33.50 -27.34 12.88
CA ALA A 9 -33.64 -26.55 11.65
C ALA A 9 -32.48 -25.56 11.43
N SER A 10 -31.92 -25.02 12.52
CA SER A 10 -30.74 -24.14 12.48
C SER A 10 -29.44 -24.93 12.30
N LEU A 11 -29.28 -26.10 12.93
CA LEU A 11 -28.18 -27.03 12.66
C LEU A 11 -28.21 -27.59 11.22
N LEU A 12 -29.39 -27.88 10.67
CA LEU A 12 -29.60 -28.32 9.29
C LEU A 12 -29.30 -27.21 8.26
N ALA A 13 -29.54 -25.95 8.61
CA ALA A 13 -29.18 -24.81 7.77
C ALA A 13 -27.66 -24.54 7.75
N VAL A 14 -27.00 -24.67 8.91
CA VAL A 14 -25.53 -24.63 9.01
C VAL A 14 -24.91 -25.81 8.27
N TYR A 15 -25.51 -27.00 8.36
CA TYR A 15 -25.11 -28.21 7.64
C TYR A 15 -25.27 -28.07 6.12
N ARG A 16 -26.37 -27.50 5.60
CA ARG A 16 -26.55 -27.22 4.16
C ARG A 16 -25.51 -26.24 3.62
N THR A 17 -25.11 -25.25 4.43
CA THR A 17 -24.11 -24.26 4.02
C THR A 17 -22.68 -24.83 4.06
N ALA A 18 -22.39 -25.66 5.07
CA ALA A 18 -21.16 -26.44 5.15
C ALA A 18 -21.06 -27.46 4.00
N ILE A 19 -22.19 -28.02 3.55
CA ILE A 19 -22.30 -28.93 2.42
C ILE A 19 -22.05 -28.22 1.08
N VAL A 20 -22.52 -26.99 0.88
CA VAL A 20 -22.19 -26.20 -0.34
C VAL A 20 -20.68 -25.92 -0.42
N ILE A 21 -20.01 -25.72 0.72
CA ILE A 21 -18.56 -25.59 0.81
C ILE A 21 -17.85 -26.93 0.53
N LYS A 22 -18.42 -28.07 0.98
CA LYS A 22 -17.89 -29.42 0.75
C LYS A 22 -18.12 -29.97 -0.67
N LEU A 23 -19.24 -29.66 -1.31
CA LEU A 23 -19.66 -30.21 -2.62
C LEU A 23 -18.78 -29.71 -3.77
N ASN A 24 -18.33 -28.45 -3.72
CA ASN A 24 -17.35 -27.93 -4.69
C ASN A 24 -15.93 -28.53 -4.52
N TYR A 25 -15.70 -29.28 -3.44
CA TYR A 25 -14.43 -29.91 -3.12
C TYR A 25 -14.41 -31.42 -3.45
N PHE A 26 -15.58 -32.08 -3.58
CA PHE A 26 -15.69 -33.55 -3.73
C PHE A 26 -16.62 -34.06 -4.86
N GLY A 27 -17.17 -33.20 -5.74
CA GLY A 27 -17.68 -33.64 -7.06
C GLY A 27 -19.00 -34.41 -7.10
N TRP A 28 -20.04 -33.95 -6.41
CA TRP A 28 -21.42 -34.47 -6.58
C TRP A 28 -22.24 -33.58 -7.53
N ARG A 29 -23.30 -34.13 -8.15
CA ARG A 29 -24.08 -33.47 -9.23
C ARG A 29 -25.20 -32.57 -8.68
N ALA A 30 -25.41 -31.43 -9.35
CA ALA A 30 -26.31 -30.35 -8.94
C ALA A 30 -27.82 -30.67 -8.95
N VAL A 31 -28.22 -31.82 -9.51
CA VAL A 31 -29.63 -32.21 -9.70
C VAL A 31 -30.24 -32.79 -8.41
N ASP A 32 -29.42 -33.17 -7.43
CA ASP A 32 -29.86 -33.85 -6.20
C ASP A 32 -30.16 -32.87 -5.04
N VAL A 33 -30.20 -31.55 -5.29
CA VAL A 33 -30.31 -30.50 -4.26
C VAL A 33 -31.65 -29.77 -4.33
N PRO A 34 -32.51 -29.80 -3.29
CA PRO A 34 -33.79 -29.09 -3.27
C PRO A 34 -33.62 -27.58 -3.09
N GLU A 35 -34.39 -26.78 -3.82
CA GLU A 35 -34.37 -25.30 -3.79
C GLU A 35 -34.72 -24.72 -2.41
N SER A 36 -33.84 -23.88 -1.84
CA SER A 36 -34.07 -23.16 -0.56
C SER A 36 -33.36 -21.80 -0.51
N ASP A 37 -33.87 -20.84 0.28
CA ASP A 37 -33.48 -19.41 0.29
C ASP A 37 -31.99 -19.16 0.65
N PRO A 38 -31.19 -18.49 -0.20
CA PRO A 38 -29.73 -18.44 -0.09
C PRO A 38 -29.13 -17.40 0.89
N ARG A 39 -29.93 -16.57 1.58
CA ARG A 39 -29.45 -15.43 2.40
C ARG A 39 -28.48 -15.81 3.54
N PRO A 40 -28.67 -16.89 4.32
CA PRO A 40 -27.75 -17.29 5.38
C PRO A 40 -26.40 -17.78 4.84
N GLY A 41 -26.41 -18.40 3.65
CA GLY A 41 -25.21 -18.93 3.01
C GLY A 41 -24.26 -17.84 2.52
N PHE A 42 -24.78 -16.68 2.11
CA PHE A 42 -23.95 -15.53 1.74
C PHE A 42 -23.20 -14.93 2.94
N TRP A 43 -23.84 -14.87 4.11
CA TRP A 43 -23.18 -14.42 5.34
C TRP A 43 -22.05 -15.37 5.76
N TRP A 44 -22.28 -16.67 5.68
CA TRP A 44 -21.26 -17.66 6.01
C TRP A 44 -20.12 -17.70 4.99
N ASN A 45 -20.42 -17.56 3.69
CA ASN A 45 -19.40 -17.44 2.63
C ASN A 45 -18.56 -16.17 2.81
N PHE A 46 -19.20 -15.04 3.13
CA PHE A 46 -18.50 -13.79 3.46
C PHE A 46 -17.60 -13.95 4.68
N LEU A 47 -18.09 -14.57 5.77
CA LEU A 47 -17.29 -14.85 6.95
C LEU A 47 -16.10 -15.76 6.61
N VAL A 48 -16.32 -16.88 5.93
CA VAL A 48 -15.26 -17.81 5.52
C VAL A 48 -14.24 -17.14 4.59
N GLN A 49 -14.66 -16.31 3.64
CA GLN A 49 -13.75 -15.52 2.79
C GLN A 49 -12.96 -14.48 3.60
N MET A 50 -13.58 -13.88 4.62
CA MET A 50 -12.93 -12.95 5.55
C MET A 50 -11.90 -13.64 6.47
N PHE A 51 -12.10 -14.91 6.82
CA PHE A 51 -11.12 -15.73 7.54
C PHE A 51 -10.03 -16.33 6.63
N TYR A 52 -10.28 -16.49 5.32
CA TYR A 52 -9.38 -17.13 4.36
C TYR A 52 -8.15 -16.27 4.00
N ASN A 53 -8.28 -14.93 4.01
CA ASN A 53 -7.18 -14.00 3.71
C ASN A 53 -6.86 -13.10 4.93
N PRO A 54 -6.07 -13.58 5.91
CA PRO A 54 -5.79 -12.83 7.12
C PRO A 54 -5.11 -11.48 6.84
N CYS A 55 -4.28 -11.41 5.79
CA CYS A 55 -3.57 -10.20 5.40
C CYS A 55 -4.52 -9.06 4.97
N ALA A 56 -5.47 -9.35 4.07
CA ALA A 56 -6.45 -8.37 3.62
C ALA A 56 -7.38 -7.95 4.76
N ARG A 57 -7.74 -8.89 5.63
CA ARG A 57 -8.55 -8.62 6.81
C ARG A 57 -7.87 -7.63 7.77
N TYR A 58 -6.62 -7.89 8.16
CA TYR A 58 -5.90 -6.99 9.06
C TYR A 58 -5.67 -5.63 8.41
N ALA A 59 -5.38 -5.56 7.11
CA ALA A 59 -5.24 -4.29 6.39
C ALA A 59 -6.54 -3.46 6.41
N ILE A 60 -7.70 -4.09 6.18
CA ILE A 60 -9.00 -3.40 6.19
C ILE A 60 -9.35 -2.91 7.61
N TYR A 61 -9.12 -3.72 8.65
CA TYR A 61 -9.38 -3.28 10.02
C TYR A 61 -8.43 -2.16 10.45
N ALA A 62 -7.14 -2.27 10.13
CA ALA A 62 -6.16 -1.22 10.42
C ALA A 62 -6.55 0.10 9.75
N LEU A 63 -6.96 0.06 8.47
CA LEU A 63 -7.37 1.25 7.72
C LEU A 63 -8.65 1.88 8.28
N ASN A 64 -9.64 1.08 8.67
CA ASN A 64 -10.87 1.60 9.29
C ASN A 64 -10.61 2.23 10.65
N ILE A 65 -9.81 1.57 11.50
CA ILE A 65 -9.45 2.10 12.83
C ILE A 65 -8.68 3.41 12.66
N PHE A 66 -7.72 3.45 11.74
CA PHE A 66 -6.96 4.65 11.44
C PHE A 66 -7.87 5.79 10.96
N ASN A 67 -8.76 5.55 10.01
CA ASN A 67 -9.69 6.57 9.51
C ASN A 67 -10.65 7.08 10.58
N ALA A 68 -11.15 6.19 11.45
CA ALA A 68 -12.01 6.59 12.55
C ALA A 68 -11.26 7.47 13.55
N ALA A 69 -10.04 7.07 13.94
CA ALA A 69 -9.21 7.86 14.83
C ALA A 69 -8.83 9.21 14.21
N HIS A 70 -8.51 9.23 12.91
CA HIS A 70 -8.15 10.44 12.19
C HIS A 70 -9.34 11.40 12.07
N ALA A 71 -10.55 10.89 11.81
CA ALA A 71 -11.77 11.69 11.80
C ALA A 71 -12.07 12.33 13.16
N VAL A 72 -11.92 11.57 14.25
CA VAL A 72 -12.08 12.09 15.62
C VAL A 72 -11.04 13.17 15.92
N ALA A 73 -9.77 12.94 15.55
CA ALA A 73 -8.70 13.92 15.74
C ALA A 73 -8.97 15.23 14.98
N ILE A 74 -9.30 15.16 13.68
CA ILE A 74 -9.62 16.35 12.88
C ILE A 74 -10.83 17.10 13.45
N PHE A 75 -11.86 16.38 13.90
CA PHE A 75 -13.05 17.01 14.48
C PHE A 75 -12.72 17.86 15.71
N PHE A 76 -11.96 17.32 16.66
CA PHE A 76 -11.56 18.07 17.85
C PHE A 76 -10.59 19.21 17.52
N THR A 77 -9.67 19.02 16.57
CA THR A 77 -8.78 20.08 16.12
C THR A 77 -9.53 21.20 15.41
N ALA A 78 -10.55 20.88 14.60
CA ALA A 78 -11.38 21.87 13.93
C ALA A 78 -12.23 22.68 14.93
N LEU A 79 -12.71 22.04 16.00
CA LEU A 79 -13.41 22.73 17.10
C LEU A 79 -12.49 23.65 17.90
N PHE A 80 -11.27 23.21 18.19
CA PHE A 80 -10.31 23.92 19.04
C PHE A 80 -9.09 24.44 18.25
N GLN A 81 -9.33 25.08 17.10
CA GLN A 81 -8.25 25.64 16.28
C GLN A 81 -7.45 26.74 17.00
N CYS A 82 -8.14 27.54 17.82
CA CYS A 82 -7.55 28.57 18.67
C CYS A 82 -8.09 28.46 20.09
N MET A 83 -7.27 28.83 21.07
CA MET A 83 -7.70 29.11 22.43
C MET A 83 -7.44 30.59 22.72
N PRO A 84 -8.47 31.41 22.98
CA PRO A 84 -9.91 31.09 23.03
C PRO A 84 -10.53 30.81 21.63
N MET A 85 -11.65 30.09 21.56
CA MET A 85 -12.26 29.61 20.28
C MET A 85 -12.69 30.79 19.38
N GLU A 86 -13.09 31.89 20.01
CA GLU A 86 -13.55 33.13 19.39
C GLU A 86 -12.47 33.78 18.50
N ALA A 87 -11.20 33.55 18.82
CA ALA A 87 -10.07 34.04 18.03
C ALA A 87 -9.97 33.36 16.65
N ASN A 88 -10.78 32.33 16.36
CA ASN A 88 -10.80 31.72 15.04
C ASN A 88 -11.42 32.65 13.97
N TRP A 89 -12.50 33.36 14.32
CA TRP A 89 -13.22 34.26 13.39
C TRP A 89 -13.02 35.75 13.71
N ASP A 90 -12.62 36.11 14.93
CA ASP A 90 -12.25 37.48 15.25
C ASP A 90 -10.72 37.66 15.12
N PHE A 91 -10.31 38.24 13.99
CA PHE A 91 -8.90 38.47 13.71
C PHE A 91 -8.24 39.48 14.65
N ALA A 92 -9.01 40.34 15.35
CA ALA A 92 -8.44 41.29 16.31
C ALA A 92 -7.88 40.56 17.56
N LEU A 93 -8.58 39.50 18.00
CA LEU A 93 -8.17 38.65 19.14
C LEU A 93 -6.95 37.77 18.85
N LYS A 94 -6.56 37.58 17.58
CA LYS A 94 -5.35 36.82 17.22
C LYS A 94 -4.05 37.53 17.60
N PHE A 95 -4.07 38.86 17.72
CA PHE A 95 -2.87 39.66 18.06
C PHE A 95 -2.70 39.89 19.57
N GLU A 96 -3.63 39.42 20.40
CA GLU A 96 -3.57 39.59 21.85
C GLU A 96 -2.58 38.63 22.52
N PRO A 97 -1.79 39.10 23.51
CA PRO A 97 -0.85 38.27 24.26
C PRO A 97 -1.60 37.32 25.21
N GLY A 98 -1.98 36.14 24.70
CA GLY A 98 -2.76 35.14 25.42
C GLY A 98 -3.41 34.12 24.48
N THR A 99 -3.59 34.49 23.21
CA THR A 99 -4.16 33.63 22.18
C THR A 99 -3.12 32.67 21.63
N LYS A 100 -3.44 31.38 21.60
CA LYS A 100 -2.64 30.35 20.93
C LYS A 100 -3.50 29.63 19.90
N CYS A 101 -3.07 29.68 18.63
CA CYS A 101 -3.69 28.96 17.52
C CYS A 101 -2.79 27.82 17.03
N ILE A 102 -3.41 26.79 16.47
CA ILE A 102 -2.72 25.67 15.82
C ILE A 102 -2.09 26.17 14.52
N ASP A 103 -0.87 25.74 14.26
CA ASP A 103 -0.11 26.10 13.07
C ASP A 103 -0.76 25.56 11.78
N HIS A 104 -0.69 26.32 10.69
CA HIS A 104 -1.29 25.98 9.41
C HIS A 104 -0.74 24.68 8.81
N SER A 105 0.48 24.26 9.20
CA SER A 105 1.08 22.99 8.80
C SER A 105 0.22 21.77 9.18
N PHE A 106 -0.55 21.85 10.26
CA PHE A 106 -1.45 20.77 10.68
C PHE A 106 -2.50 20.43 9.61
N HIS A 107 -3.04 21.45 8.93
CA HIS A 107 -4.04 21.25 7.88
C HIS A 107 -3.45 20.60 6.63
N VAL A 108 -2.21 20.93 6.28
CA VAL A 108 -1.49 20.30 5.16
C VAL A 108 -1.21 18.82 5.47
N ILE A 109 -0.75 18.51 6.68
CA ILE A 109 -0.46 17.14 7.13
C ILE A 109 -1.74 16.29 7.16
N GLY A 110 -2.80 16.79 7.80
CA GLY A 110 -4.08 16.08 7.88
C GLY A 110 -4.63 15.76 6.49
N SER A 111 -4.57 16.73 5.59
CA SER A 111 -5.02 16.55 4.20
C SER A 111 -4.19 15.53 3.42
N SER A 112 -2.88 15.48 3.67
CA SER A 112 -1.98 14.47 3.07
C SER A 112 -2.29 13.06 3.57
N LEU A 113 -2.57 12.91 4.87
CA LEU A 113 -2.99 11.63 5.46
C LEU A 113 -4.32 11.15 4.89
N THR A 114 -5.27 12.06 4.65
CA THR A 114 -6.56 11.73 4.00
C THR A 114 -6.35 11.19 2.59
N ILE A 115 -5.50 11.84 1.78
CA ILE A 115 -5.17 11.36 0.43
C ILE A 115 -4.58 9.95 0.49
N PHE A 116 -3.63 9.72 1.41
CA PHE A 116 -3.01 8.41 1.58
C PHE A 116 -4.03 7.32 1.91
N THR A 117 -4.94 7.59 2.85
CA THR A 117 -5.97 6.64 3.23
C THR A 117 -6.96 6.37 2.11
N ASP A 118 -7.33 7.39 1.33
CA ASP A 118 -8.25 7.24 0.20
C ASP A 118 -7.64 6.38 -0.92
N LEU A 119 -6.36 6.59 -1.23
CA LEU A 119 -5.64 5.73 -2.17
C LEU A 119 -5.54 4.28 -1.66
N CYS A 120 -5.30 4.08 -0.37
CA CYS A 120 -5.30 2.74 0.22
C CYS A 120 -6.68 2.06 0.12
N ILE A 121 -7.76 2.80 0.39
CA ILE A 121 -9.15 2.32 0.24
C ILE A 121 -9.44 1.93 -1.21
N LEU A 122 -8.89 2.63 -2.20
CA LEU A 122 -9.10 2.29 -3.61
C LEU A 122 -8.27 1.08 -4.02
N ILE A 123 -6.99 1.05 -3.66
CA ILE A 123 -6.05 0.04 -4.13
C ILE A 123 -6.39 -1.36 -3.59
N ILE A 124 -6.74 -1.46 -2.30
CA ILE A 124 -7.02 -2.76 -1.64
C ILE A 124 -8.13 -3.55 -2.38
N PRO A 125 -9.35 -3.02 -2.55
CA PRO A 125 -10.41 -3.73 -3.24
C PRO A 125 -10.20 -3.73 -4.76
N PHE A 126 -9.55 -2.72 -5.37
CA PHE A 126 -9.26 -2.74 -6.81
C PHE A 126 -8.42 -3.97 -7.19
N TRP A 127 -7.40 -4.28 -6.38
CA TRP A 127 -6.62 -5.51 -6.53
C TRP A 127 -7.45 -6.77 -6.38
N ILE A 128 -8.37 -6.81 -5.40
CA ILE A 128 -9.28 -7.93 -5.19
C ILE A 128 -10.20 -8.10 -6.42
N PHE A 129 -10.77 -7.01 -6.95
CA PHE A 129 -11.76 -7.07 -8.03
C PHE A 129 -11.15 -7.32 -9.41
N LEU A 130 -9.91 -6.90 -9.67
CA LEU A 130 -9.21 -7.24 -10.91
C LEU A 130 -8.95 -8.75 -11.05
N SER A 131 -8.87 -9.47 -9.91
CA SER A 131 -8.73 -10.93 -9.88
C SER A 131 -10.05 -11.70 -9.98
N LEU A 132 -11.20 -10.99 -9.96
CA LEU A 132 -12.52 -11.61 -9.91
C LEU A 132 -13.15 -11.69 -11.31
N LYS A 133 -13.38 -12.92 -11.81
CA LYS A 133 -14.07 -13.17 -13.10
C LYS A 133 -15.56 -12.89 -12.97
N MET A 134 -15.94 -11.61 -13.01
CA MET A 134 -17.33 -11.17 -12.95
C MET A 134 -17.98 -11.04 -14.33
N PRO A 135 -19.30 -11.26 -14.42
CA PRO A 135 -20.07 -10.95 -15.62
C PRO A 135 -19.95 -9.47 -15.99
N ARG A 136 -19.90 -9.17 -17.30
CA ARG A 136 -19.49 -7.87 -17.85
C ARG A 136 -20.25 -6.69 -17.24
N VAL A 137 -21.55 -6.82 -16.99
CA VAL A 137 -22.38 -5.76 -16.39
C VAL A 137 -21.97 -5.46 -14.94
N ALA A 138 -21.76 -6.47 -14.10
CA ALA A 138 -21.29 -6.26 -12.72
C ALA A 138 -19.87 -5.69 -12.69
N LYS A 139 -19.03 -6.13 -13.63
CA LYS A 139 -17.66 -5.59 -13.77
C LYS A 139 -17.68 -4.11 -14.16
N ILE A 140 -18.55 -3.69 -15.09
CA ILE A 140 -18.71 -2.28 -15.48
C ILE A 140 -19.18 -1.44 -14.30
N VAL A 141 -20.17 -1.90 -13.53
CA VAL A 141 -20.66 -1.19 -12.34
C VAL A 141 -19.56 -1.02 -11.29
N VAL A 142 -18.81 -2.08 -11.01
CA VAL A 142 -17.69 -2.02 -10.05
C VAL A 142 -16.58 -1.09 -10.55
N ILE A 143 -16.21 -1.17 -11.83
CA ILE A 143 -15.23 -0.25 -12.44
C ILE A 143 -15.72 1.21 -12.36
N GLY A 144 -17.03 1.46 -12.54
CA GLY A 144 -17.61 2.78 -12.39
C GLY A 144 -17.47 3.34 -10.96
N ILE A 145 -17.68 2.51 -9.95
CA ILE A 145 -17.47 2.90 -8.54
C ILE A 145 -16.00 3.22 -8.27
N PHE A 146 -15.06 2.41 -8.81
CA PHE A 146 -13.62 2.70 -8.72
C PHE A 146 -13.21 3.99 -9.43
N PHE A 147 -13.81 4.25 -10.59
CA PHE A 147 -13.56 5.46 -11.34
C PHE A 147 -14.01 6.70 -10.56
N LEU A 148 -15.22 6.71 -9.99
CA LEU A 148 -15.65 7.77 -9.08
C LEU A 148 -14.71 7.93 -7.88
N GLY A 149 -14.29 6.81 -7.29
CA GLY A 149 -13.29 6.82 -6.22
C GLY A 149 -11.97 7.47 -6.64
N SER A 150 -11.48 7.18 -7.84
CA SER A 150 -10.26 7.82 -8.37
C SER A 150 -10.43 9.32 -8.66
N LEU A 151 -11.63 9.76 -9.06
CA LEU A 151 -11.93 11.18 -9.23
C LEU A 151 -11.89 11.91 -7.88
N ILE A 152 -12.43 11.31 -6.82
CA ILE A 152 -12.33 11.87 -5.46
C ILE A 152 -10.86 12.09 -5.09
N ALA A 153 -9.99 11.11 -5.31
CA ALA A 153 -8.57 11.25 -5.01
C ALA A 153 -7.91 12.43 -5.77
N VAL A 154 -8.34 12.71 -7.01
CA VAL A 154 -7.88 13.89 -7.77
C VAL A 154 -8.34 15.19 -7.10
N PHE A 155 -9.59 15.28 -6.67
CA PHE A 155 -10.10 16.45 -5.94
C PHE A 155 -9.38 16.64 -4.60
N CYS A 156 -9.07 15.56 -3.87
CA CYS A 156 -8.28 15.65 -2.64
C CYS A 156 -6.88 16.24 -2.88
N VAL A 157 -6.24 15.88 -4.01
CA VAL A 157 -4.94 16.46 -4.40
C VAL A 157 -5.06 17.95 -4.71
N ILE A 158 -6.09 18.35 -5.47
CA ILE A 158 -6.36 19.77 -5.76
C ILE A 158 -6.55 20.53 -4.43
N ARG A 159 -7.30 19.97 -3.49
CA ARG A 159 -7.53 20.59 -2.18
C ARG A 159 -6.23 20.81 -1.40
N VAL A 160 -5.30 19.85 -1.40
CA VAL A 160 -3.99 20.03 -0.74
C VAL A 160 -3.18 21.15 -1.39
N VAL A 161 -3.19 21.23 -2.73
CA VAL A 161 -2.50 22.30 -3.47
C VAL A 161 -3.11 23.66 -3.14
N ASP A 162 -4.44 23.76 -3.09
CA ASP A 162 -5.14 25.00 -2.76
C ASP A 162 -4.88 25.42 -1.32
N VAL A 163 -4.93 24.50 -0.36
CA VAL A 163 -4.59 24.75 1.06
C VAL A 163 -3.14 25.24 1.17
N TYR A 164 -2.21 24.62 0.44
CA TYR A 164 -0.82 25.05 0.43
C TYR A 164 -0.66 26.47 -0.13
N ASN A 165 -1.31 26.77 -1.27
CA ASN A 165 -1.24 28.09 -1.89
C ASN A 165 -1.85 29.19 -1.00
N ILE A 166 -2.92 28.90 -0.26
CA ILE A 166 -3.56 29.87 0.64
C ILE A 166 -2.67 30.21 1.83
N PHE A 167 -1.97 29.22 2.40
CA PHE A 167 -1.23 29.41 3.66
C PHE A 167 0.26 29.72 3.48
N PHE A 168 0.88 29.29 2.38
CA PHE A 168 2.35 29.35 2.21
C PHE A 168 2.80 30.19 1.01
N VAL A 169 1.89 30.56 0.10
CA VAL A 169 2.23 31.40 -1.06
C VAL A 169 1.67 32.80 -0.84
N THR A 170 2.49 33.82 -1.08
CA THR A 170 2.04 35.23 -1.01
C THR A 170 0.96 35.47 -2.08
N PRO A 171 -0.21 36.01 -1.72
CA PRO A 171 -1.26 36.29 -2.69
C PRO A 171 -0.77 37.24 -3.79
N ASP A 172 -1.05 36.92 -5.05
CA ASP A 172 -0.78 37.84 -6.16
C ASP A 172 -1.65 39.10 -5.99
N PRO A 173 -1.08 40.32 -6.05
CA PRO A 173 -1.82 41.57 -5.85
C PRO A 173 -2.99 41.79 -6.82
N ASP A 174 -2.91 41.18 -8.01
CA ASP A 174 -3.90 41.29 -9.09
C ASP A 174 -4.94 40.16 -9.08
N SER A 175 -4.82 39.18 -8.16
CA SER A 175 -5.76 38.06 -8.06
C SER A 175 -6.93 38.40 -7.14
N ASP A 176 -8.16 38.19 -7.64
CA ASP A 176 -9.39 38.50 -6.91
C ASP A 176 -9.57 37.55 -5.71
N PRO A 177 -9.51 38.01 -4.44
CA PRO A 177 -9.57 37.13 -3.27
C PRO A 177 -10.94 36.48 -3.05
N TYR A 178 -11.99 37.06 -3.66
CA TYR A 178 -13.39 36.71 -3.39
C TYR A 178 -14.00 35.73 -4.41
N TYR A 179 -13.42 35.59 -5.59
CA TYR A 179 -13.95 34.77 -6.69
C TYR A 179 -13.00 33.62 -7.06
N ASN A 180 -12.62 32.82 -6.06
CA ASN A 180 -11.77 31.65 -6.28
C ASN A 180 -12.60 30.37 -6.50
N ILE A 181 -12.26 29.63 -7.55
CA ILE A 181 -12.85 28.32 -7.90
C ILE A 181 -12.59 27.23 -6.84
N THR A 182 -11.65 27.41 -5.91
CA THR A 182 -11.34 26.48 -4.80
C THR A 182 -12.58 26.05 -4.00
N VAL A 183 -13.53 26.96 -3.77
CA VAL A 183 -14.78 26.64 -3.03
C VAL A 183 -15.65 25.66 -3.82
N VAL A 184 -15.65 25.77 -5.15
CA VAL A 184 -16.37 24.85 -6.05
C VAL A 184 -15.72 23.47 -6.02
N TYR A 185 -14.38 23.39 -6.05
CA TYR A 185 -13.67 22.11 -5.95
C TYR A 185 -13.91 21.41 -4.62
N SER A 186 -13.84 22.14 -3.51
CA SER A 186 -14.12 21.59 -2.16
C SER A 186 -15.56 21.09 -2.04
N SER A 187 -16.51 21.81 -2.65
CA SER A 187 -17.92 21.40 -2.67
C SER A 187 -18.12 20.17 -3.55
N ALA A 188 -17.50 20.11 -4.73
CA ALA A 188 -17.59 18.97 -5.64
C ALA A 188 -17.02 17.69 -5.00
N GLU A 189 -15.89 17.80 -4.29
CA GLU A 189 -15.26 16.69 -3.56
C GLU A 189 -16.22 16.03 -2.57
N VAL A 190 -16.83 16.82 -1.67
CA VAL A 190 -17.75 16.31 -0.65
C VAL A 190 -18.98 15.64 -1.28
N ASN A 191 -19.55 16.26 -2.33
CA ASN A 191 -20.69 15.69 -3.05
C ASN A 191 -20.35 14.37 -3.76
N LEU A 192 -19.15 14.24 -4.33
CA LEU A 192 -18.68 12.99 -4.94
C LEU A 192 -18.41 11.90 -3.90
N ILE A 193 -17.89 12.24 -2.72
CA ILE A 193 -17.70 11.32 -1.60
C ILE A 193 -19.05 10.73 -1.16
N ILE A 194 -20.05 11.59 -0.92
CA ILE A 194 -21.41 11.16 -0.51
C ILE A 194 -22.05 10.28 -1.59
N SER A 195 -21.91 10.67 -2.85
CA SER A 195 -22.42 9.91 -3.99
C SER A 195 -21.80 8.52 -4.06
N THR A 196 -20.47 8.42 -3.92
CA THR A 196 -19.74 7.13 -3.99
C THR A 196 -20.05 6.24 -2.79
N ALA A 197 -20.19 6.81 -1.60
CA ALA A 197 -20.53 6.08 -0.37
C ALA A 197 -21.92 5.42 -0.42
N THR A 198 -22.86 6.01 -1.18
CA THR A 198 -24.24 5.51 -1.32
C THR A 198 -24.45 4.53 -2.50
N MET A 199 -23.46 4.36 -3.39
CA MET A 199 -23.55 3.42 -4.52
C MET A 199 -23.69 1.93 -4.12
N PRO A 200 -22.97 1.42 -3.10
CA PRO A 200 -23.10 0.01 -2.70
C PRO A 200 -24.50 -0.37 -2.20
N THR A 201 -25.21 0.55 -1.54
CA THR A 201 -26.57 0.32 -1.02
C THR A 201 -27.61 0.37 -2.14
N LEU A 202 -27.43 1.24 -3.14
CA LEU A 202 -28.25 1.34 -4.35
C LEU A 202 -28.29 0.05 -5.19
N ARG A 203 -27.25 -0.79 -5.12
CA ARG A 203 -27.20 -2.10 -5.82
C ARG A 203 -28.43 -2.98 -5.56
N SER A 204 -28.96 -2.95 -4.35
CA SER A 204 -30.14 -3.76 -3.96
C SER A 204 -31.42 -3.32 -4.68
N LEU A 205 -31.57 -1.99 -4.88
CA LEU A 205 -32.69 -1.37 -5.59
C LEU A 205 -32.58 -1.62 -7.11
N PHE A 206 -31.39 -1.43 -7.67
CA PHE A 206 -31.13 -1.68 -9.10
C PHE A 206 -31.42 -3.13 -9.51
N ARG A 207 -31.09 -4.11 -8.66
CA ARG A 207 -31.40 -5.53 -8.93
C ARG A 207 -32.90 -5.82 -8.93
N LYS A 208 -33.70 -5.04 -8.20
CA LYS A 208 -35.16 -5.20 -8.13
C LYS A 208 -35.87 -4.53 -9.31
N TRP A 209 -35.36 -3.39 -9.77
CA TRP A 209 -35.92 -2.66 -10.91
C TRP A 209 -35.44 -3.19 -12.27
N PHE A 210 -34.24 -3.78 -12.34
CA PHE A 210 -33.66 -4.33 -13.58
C PHE A 210 -33.19 -5.77 -13.38
N PRO A 211 -34.04 -6.79 -13.58
CA PRO A 211 -33.67 -8.19 -13.45
C PRO A 211 -32.80 -8.63 -14.65
N ILE A 212 -31.48 -8.62 -14.48
CA ILE A 212 -30.52 -9.14 -15.47
C ILE A 212 -29.99 -10.51 -14.99
N ASN A 213 -30.08 -11.53 -15.85
CA ASN A 213 -29.66 -12.91 -15.56
C ASN A 213 -28.13 -13.03 -15.37
N MET A 214 -27.69 -13.25 -14.13
CA MET A 214 -26.28 -13.35 -13.74
C MET A 214 -26.00 -14.68 -13.02
N ALA A 215 -26.18 -15.80 -13.71
CA ALA A 215 -25.90 -17.14 -13.19
C ALA A 215 -24.73 -17.77 -13.98
N GLY A 216 -23.61 -18.02 -13.30
CA GLY A 216 -22.41 -18.62 -13.90
C GLY A 216 -21.14 -18.05 -13.26
N PHE A 217 -20.93 -18.32 -11.98
CA PHE A 217 -19.86 -17.69 -11.19
C PHE A 217 -19.37 -18.68 -10.14
N VAL A 218 -18.12 -19.15 -10.29
CA VAL A 218 -17.15 -19.61 -9.25
C VAL A 218 -16.32 -20.77 -9.79
N GLN A 219 -15.17 -20.42 -10.37
CA GLN A 219 -13.96 -21.24 -10.64
C GLN A 219 -13.16 -20.39 -11.65
N PRO A 220 -11.99 -19.76 -11.36
CA PRO A 220 -10.90 -20.20 -10.48
C PRO A 220 -10.18 -19.02 -9.75
N LEU A 221 -10.32 -18.88 -8.42
CA LEU A 221 -9.76 -17.72 -7.70
C LEU A 221 -8.26 -17.85 -7.34
N CYS A 222 -7.72 -19.05 -7.25
CA CYS A 222 -6.39 -19.26 -6.67
C CYS A 222 -5.25 -19.12 -7.71
N GLU A 223 -5.45 -19.57 -8.95
CA GLU A 223 -4.35 -19.73 -9.92
C GLU A 223 -3.90 -18.41 -10.60
N HIS A 224 -4.63 -17.29 -10.43
CA HIS A 224 -4.37 -16.05 -11.18
C HIS A 224 -3.79 -14.87 -10.36
N THR A 225 -4.14 -14.74 -9.07
CA THR A 225 -3.56 -13.71 -8.16
C THR A 225 -2.06 -13.89 -8.01
N HIS A 226 -1.59 -15.13 -8.03
CA HIS A 226 -0.17 -15.48 -8.01
C HIS A 226 0.62 -14.98 -9.24
N ARG A 227 -0.04 -14.68 -10.37
CA ARG A 227 0.63 -14.29 -11.62
C ARG A 227 1.09 -12.83 -11.64
N ARG A 228 0.49 -11.92 -10.85
CA ARG A 228 0.69 -10.46 -10.96
C ARG A 228 1.44 -9.80 -9.81
N LEU A 229 1.87 -10.54 -8.80
CA LEU A 229 2.61 -9.97 -7.66
C LEU A 229 3.97 -9.34 -8.06
N HIS A 230 4.49 -9.63 -9.26
CA HIS A 230 5.67 -8.96 -9.84
C HIS A 230 5.44 -7.47 -10.15
N ILE A 231 4.20 -6.97 -10.14
CA ILE A 231 3.89 -5.56 -10.41
C ILE A 231 4.40 -4.66 -9.26
N PHE A 232 4.33 -5.10 -8.01
CA PHE A 232 4.78 -4.30 -6.86
C PHE A 232 6.26 -3.88 -6.95
N PRO A 233 7.22 -4.81 -7.17
CA PRO A 233 8.63 -4.42 -7.31
C PRO A 233 8.91 -3.57 -8.54
N LEU A 234 8.19 -3.81 -9.64
CA LEU A 234 8.33 -3.00 -10.85
C LEU A 234 7.79 -1.59 -10.64
N LEU A 235 6.64 -1.43 -10.00
CA LEU A 235 6.07 -0.12 -9.67
C LEU A 235 7.01 0.67 -8.76
N ALA A 236 7.54 0.04 -7.72
CA ALA A 236 8.47 0.67 -6.79
C ALA A 236 9.77 1.10 -7.50
N SER A 237 10.35 0.20 -8.29
CA SER A 237 11.60 0.43 -9.01
C SER A 237 11.47 1.51 -10.08
N ILE A 238 10.45 1.41 -10.95
CA ILE A 238 10.24 2.36 -12.06
C ILE A 238 9.85 3.73 -11.53
N SER A 239 8.98 3.81 -10.53
CA SER A 239 8.57 5.08 -9.92
C SER A 239 9.76 5.81 -9.31
N TRP A 240 10.56 5.11 -8.49
CA TRP A 240 11.71 5.72 -7.82
C TRP A 240 12.78 6.14 -8.82
N PHE A 241 13.13 5.27 -9.77
CA PHE A 241 14.11 5.57 -10.80
C PHE A 241 13.69 6.78 -11.65
N SER A 242 12.41 6.85 -12.05
CA SER A 242 11.87 7.96 -12.83
C SER A 242 11.93 9.26 -12.03
N THR A 243 11.56 9.23 -10.75
CA THR A 243 11.59 10.40 -9.87
C THR A 243 13.01 10.96 -9.73
N LEU A 244 13.99 10.09 -9.44
CA LEU A 244 15.41 10.49 -9.35
C LEU A 244 15.93 11.05 -10.68
N THR A 245 15.57 10.43 -11.80
CA THR A 245 16.00 10.86 -13.13
C THR A 245 15.42 12.23 -13.48
N ILE A 246 14.14 12.48 -13.17
CA ILE A 246 13.48 13.77 -13.40
C ILE A 246 14.13 14.87 -12.57
N LEU A 247 14.36 14.63 -11.27
CA LEU A 247 15.02 15.59 -10.38
C LEU A 247 16.43 15.92 -10.86
N PHE A 248 17.21 14.90 -11.23
CA PHE A 248 18.59 15.07 -11.69
C PHE A 248 18.66 15.79 -13.05
N ALA A 249 17.84 15.37 -14.02
CA ALA A 249 17.79 16.00 -15.34
C ALA A 249 17.36 17.47 -15.25
N ARG A 250 16.40 17.79 -14.37
CA ARG A 250 15.96 19.16 -14.15
C ARG A 250 17.08 20.03 -13.58
N TRP A 251 17.80 19.54 -12.57
CA TRP A 251 18.91 20.27 -11.97
C TRP A 251 20.03 20.57 -12.99
N ILE A 252 20.34 19.63 -13.87
CA ILE A 252 21.27 19.87 -14.99
C ILE A 252 20.72 20.92 -15.96
N SER A 253 19.43 20.84 -16.31
CA SER A 253 18.79 21.77 -17.26
C SER A 253 18.80 23.23 -16.78
N LEU A 254 18.79 23.45 -15.47
CA LEU A 254 18.84 24.78 -14.86
C LEU A 254 20.27 25.33 -14.69
N GLY A 255 21.29 24.63 -15.20
CA GLY A 255 22.68 25.08 -15.09
C GLY A 255 23.30 24.82 -13.71
N ARG A 256 22.83 23.81 -12.98
CA ARG A 256 23.32 23.42 -11.64
C ARG A 256 23.17 24.53 -10.59
N PRO A 257 21.94 25.01 -10.33
CA PRO A 257 21.71 26.02 -9.30
C PRO A 257 22.08 25.48 -7.91
N ARG A 258 22.45 26.41 -7.02
CA ARG A 258 22.68 26.15 -5.60
C ARG A 258 21.44 26.55 -4.80
N TYR A 259 20.95 25.65 -3.96
CA TYR A 259 19.74 25.88 -3.17
C TYR A 259 20.05 26.51 -1.80
N PRO A 260 19.13 27.31 -1.23
CA PRO A 260 19.26 27.83 0.13
C PRO A 260 19.29 26.67 1.15
N GLY A 261 20.20 26.71 2.13
CA GLY A 261 20.33 25.65 3.15
C GLY A 261 21.10 24.39 2.70
N GLN A 262 21.56 24.35 1.44
CA GLN A 262 22.36 23.24 0.91
C GLN A 262 23.73 23.16 1.61
N VAL A 263 23.97 22.05 2.31
CA VAL A 263 25.21 21.80 3.07
C VAL A 263 26.41 21.56 2.15
N ASN A 264 26.23 20.78 1.07
CA ASN A 264 27.30 20.47 0.13
C ASN A 264 27.38 21.52 -0.99
N PRO A 265 28.48 22.28 -1.17
CA PRO A 265 28.55 23.32 -2.19
C PRO A 265 28.59 22.81 -3.65
N ASP A 266 29.01 21.56 -3.88
CA ASP A 266 29.27 21.04 -5.24
C ASP A 266 28.12 20.20 -5.82
N VAL A 267 27.51 19.34 -5.00
CA VAL A 267 26.49 18.37 -5.42
C VAL A 267 25.34 18.40 -4.41
N PRO A 268 24.14 18.85 -4.77
CA PRO A 268 23.00 18.84 -3.85
C PRO A 268 22.61 17.41 -3.49
N PHE A 269 22.19 17.20 -2.25
CA PHE A 269 21.54 15.96 -1.86
C PHE A 269 20.17 15.83 -2.54
N VAL A 270 19.66 14.61 -2.66
CA VAL A 270 18.34 14.35 -3.28
C VAL A 270 17.26 15.15 -2.56
N SER A 271 17.33 15.24 -1.24
CA SER A 271 16.43 16.02 -0.39
C SER A 271 16.52 17.53 -0.65
N ASP A 272 17.71 18.08 -0.94
CA ASP A 272 17.89 19.50 -1.25
C ASP A 272 17.17 19.89 -2.55
N ILE A 273 17.27 19.04 -3.59
CA ILE A 273 16.56 19.28 -4.85
C ILE A 273 15.06 19.16 -4.63
N ALA A 274 14.62 18.13 -3.90
CA ALA A 274 13.22 17.85 -3.66
C ALA A 274 12.48 18.96 -2.89
N ALA A 275 13.16 19.65 -1.97
CA ALA A 275 12.58 20.73 -1.19
C ALA A 275 12.17 21.94 -2.05
N PHE A 276 12.90 22.22 -3.15
CA PHE A 276 12.70 23.45 -3.94
C PHE A 276 12.26 23.20 -5.39
N ALA A 277 12.73 22.12 -6.03
CA ALA A 277 12.48 21.84 -7.43
C ALA A 277 11.40 20.75 -7.57
N PHE A 278 10.13 21.19 -7.61
CA PHE A 278 8.94 20.36 -7.81
C PHE A 278 8.64 19.37 -6.68
N LYS A 279 8.42 19.90 -5.47
CA LYS A 279 7.87 19.17 -4.31
C LYS A 279 6.69 18.23 -4.68
N PRO A 280 5.74 18.58 -5.58
CA PRO A 280 4.67 17.66 -5.99
C PRO A 280 5.15 16.37 -6.67
N ILE A 281 6.16 16.44 -7.55
CA ILE A 281 6.71 15.26 -8.23
C ILE A 281 7.41 14.34 -7.24
N PHE A 282 8.15 14.93 -6.29
CA PHE A 282 8.80 14.16 -5.23
C PHE A 282 7.79 13.45 -4.32
N ILE A 283 6.70 14.13 -3.93
CA ILE A 283 5.61 13.55 -3.13
C ILE A 283 4.95 12.37 -3.87
N ILE A 284 4.61 12.54 -5.16
CA ILE A 284 4.03 11.46 -5.99
C ILE A 284 5.00 10.28 -6.08
N GLY A 285 6.27 10.56 -6.38
CA GLY A 285 7.33 9.56 -6.48
C GLY A 285 7.52 8.77 -5.19
N CYS A 286 7.59 9.45 -4.04
CA CYS A 286 7.69 8.84 -2.72
C CYS A 286 6.46 8.01 -2.36
N THR A 287 5.25 8.47 -2.72
CA THR A 287 3.99 7.76 -2.43
C THR A 287 3.91 6.45 -3.23
N LEU A 288 4.12 6.50 -4.54
CA LEU A 288 4.12 5.33 -5.41
C LEU A 288 5.21 4.33 -5.03
N THR A 289 6.41 4.83 -4.68
CA THR A 289 7.54 3.99 -4.25
C THR A 289 7.27 3.35 -2.90
N SER A 290 6.70 4.08 -1.93
CA SER A 290 6.35 3.57 -0.61
C SER A 290 5.33 2.43 -0.69
N ILE A 291 4.24 2.63 -1.45
CA ILE A 291 3.21 1.60 -1.67
C ILE A 291 3.81 0.39 -2.38
N GLY A 292 4.57 0.62 -3.46
CA GLY A 292 5.23 -0.44 -4.20
C GLY A 292 6.21 -1.23 -3.34
N PHE A 293 6.99 -0.56 -2.50
CA PHE A 293 7.98 -1.17 -1.61
C PHE A 293 7.33 -2.03 -0.52
N VAL A 294 6.35 -1.49 0.20
CA VAL A 294 5.60 -2.24 1.22
C VAL A 294 4.95 -3.47 0.59
N GLY A 295 4.31 -3.31 -0.57
CA GLY A 295 3.73 -4.41 -1.34
C GLY A 295 4.78 -5.45 -1.77
N THR A 296 5.99 -5.02 -2.12
CA THR A 296 7.10 -5.89 -2.51
C THR A 296 7.59 -6.73 -1.34
N VAL A 297 7.89 -6.11 -0.19
CA VAL A 297 8.35 -6.81 1.02
C VAL A 297 7.31 -7.84 1.45
N TRP A 298 6.03 -7.44 1.48
CA TRP A 298 4.94 -8.37 1.80
C TRP A 298 4.86 -9.54 0.81
N SER A 299 4.96 -9.24 -0.49
CA SER A 299 4.86 -10.25 -1.56
C SER A 299 5.99 -11.28 -1.47
N VAL A 300 7.23 -10.83 -1.28
CA VAL A 300 8.42 -11.70 -1.19
C VAL A 300 8.29 -12.68 -0.03
N HIS A 301 7.90 -12.19 1.15
CA HIS A 301 7.74 -13.03 2.33
C HIS A 301 6.51 -13.93 2.25
N HIS A 302 5.41 -13.46 1.66
CA HIS A 302 4.24 -14.29 1.40
C HIS A 302 4.53 -15.44 0.42
N VAL A 303 5.24 -15.16 -0.68
CA VAL A 303 5.62 -16.14 -1.71
C VAL A 303 6.49 -17.26 -1.14
N ARG A 304 7.35 -16.95 -0.16
CA ARG A 304 8.18 -17.95 0.53
C ARG A 304 7.33 -19.01 1.25
N TYR A 305 6.37 -18.57 2.06
CA TYR A 305 5.59 -19.44 2.94
C TYR A 305 4.32 -20.00 2.27
N SER A 306 3.89 -19.44 1.15
CA SER A 306 2.74 -19.93 0.40
C SER A 306 3.03 -21.27 -0.27
N VAL A 307 2.18 -22.26 -0.01
CA VAL A 307 2.24 -23.61 -0.61
C VAL A 307 2.13 -23.56 -2.14
N HIS A 308 1.50 -22.52 -2.70
CA HIS A 308 1.32 -22.36 -4.14
C HIS A 308 2.58 -21.91 -4.89
N PHE A 309 3.62 -21.44 -4.18
CA PHE A 309 4.88 -20.99 -4.76
C PHE A 309 6.05 -21.89 -4.31
N TYR A 310 6.67 -21.56 -3.17
CA TYR A 310 7.84 -22.29 -2.66
C TYR A 310 7.51 -23.20 -1.48
N GLY A 311 6.43 -22.92 -0.74
CA GLY A 311 5.93 -23.79 0.33
C GLY A 311 6.96 -24.12 1.41
N LEU A 312 7.87 -23.18 1.73
CA LEU A 312 8.95 -23.37 2.71
C LEU A 312 8.42 -23.23 4.15
N THR A 313 7.42 -24.05 4.52
CA THR A 313 6.70 -23.93 5.81
C THR A 313 7.45 -24.53 7.00
N ASP A 314 8.39 -25.46 6.74
CA ASP A 314 9.25 -26.12 7.74
C ASP A 314 10.47 -25.28 8.16
N ASP A 315 10.34 -23.95 8.08
CA ASP A 315 11.37 -23.02 8.52
C ASP A 315 11.43 -22.91 10.05
N LYS A 316 12.67 -22.83 10.60
CA LYS A 316 12.94 -22.56 12.01
C LYS A 316 12.25 -21.26 12.47
N ALA A 317 11.84 -21.19 13.73
CA ALA A 317 11.09 -20.05 14.29
C ALA A 317 11.78 -18.69 14.06
N TRP A 318 13.12 -18.63 14.13
CA TRP A 318 13.87 -17.39 13.91
C TRP A 318 13.66 -16.80 12.50
N ARG A 319 13.45 -17.62 11.46
CA ARG A 319 13.19 -17.13 10.10
C ARG A 319 11.82 -16.48 9.98
N LYS A 320 10.81 -17.05 10.66
CA LYS A 320 9.45 -16.48 10.71
C LYS A 320 9.44 -15.15 11.44
N VAL A 321 10.20 -15.05 12.54
CA VAL A 321 10.40 -13.79 13.28
C VAL A 321 11.10 -12.76 12.39
N LEU A 322 12.18 -13.14 11.71
CA LEU A 322 12.94 -12.23 10.86
C LEU A 322 12.14 -11.75 9.63
N SER A 323 11.29 -12.62 9.08
CA SER A 323 10.33 -12.25 8.04
C SER A 323 9.31 -11.22 8.54
N GLY A 324 8.74 -11.43 9.73
CA GLY A 324 7.85 -10.46 10.37
C GLY A 324 8.55 -9.12 10.64
N MET A 325 9.79 -9.15 11.14
CA MET A 325 10.61 -7.95 11.36
C MET A 325 10.88 -7.20 10.05
N ALA A 326 11.15 -7.90 8.95
CA ALA A 326 11.36 -7.30 7.64
C ALA A 326 10.11 -6.55 7.15
N MET A 327 8.93 -7.11 7.37
CA MET A 327 7.65 -6.50 7.00
C MET A 327 7.33 -5.27 7.84
N VAL A 328 7.50 -5.34 9.16
CA VAL A 328 7.27 -4.21 10.07
C VAL A 328 8.24 -3.07 9.79
N SER A 329 9.54 -3.38 9.64
CA SER A 329 10.55 -2.36 9.30
C SER A 329 10.32 -1.77 7.91
N GLY A 330 9.84 -2.55 6.95
CA GLY A 330 9.46 -2.07 5.62
C GLY A 330 8.25 -1.10 5.66
N LEU A 331 7.25 -1.38 6.50
CA LEU A 331 6.11 -0.48 6.74
C LEU A 331 6.55 0.84 7.36
N VAL A 332 7.41 0.77 8.39
CA VAL A 332 7.95 1.97 9.05
C VAL A 332 8.78 2.79 8.04
N ALA A 333 9.65 2.15 7.26
CA ALA A 333 10.44 2.82 6.24
C ALA A 333 9.57 3.50 5.16
N GLY A 334 8.51 2.82 4.69
CA GLY A 334 7.57 3.39 3.73
C GLY A 334 6.80 4.58 4.30
N GLY A 335 6.41 4.52 5.57
CA GLY A 335 5.78 5.64 6.29
C GLY A 335 6.73 6.82 6.48
N CYS A 336 7.96 6.57 6.91
CA CYS A 336 9.00 7.61 7.06
C CYS A 336 9.34 8.28 5.72
N LEU A 337 9.44 7.52 4.62
CA LEU A 337 9.69 8.07 3.28
C LEU A 337 8.56 9.01 2.82
N LEU A 338 7.31 8.66 3.13
CA LEU A 338 6.16 9.50 2.82
C LEU A 338 6.19 10.80 3.64
N LEU A 339 6.40 10.69 4.95
CA LEU A 339 6.51 11.85 5.84
C LEU A 339 7.70 12.74 5.46
N LEU A 340 8.81 12.16 5.01
CA LEU A 340 9.98 12.89 4.51
C LEU A 340 9.69 13.72 3.25
N SER A 341 8.72 13.30 2.43
CA SER A 341 8.29 14.10 1.27
C SER A 341 7.44 15.33 1.65
N VAL A 342 6.87 15.35 2.86
CA VAL A 342 6.05 16.44 3.38
C VAL A 342 6.89 17.39 4.24
N PHE A 343 7.63 16.85 5.21
CA PHE A 343 8.54 17.60 6.08
C PHE A 343 9.89 17.78 5.38
N ASP A 344 10.02 18.92 4.69
CA ASP A 344 11.23 19.26 3.95
C ASP A 344 12.39 19.72 4.87
N THR A 345 13.58 19.80 4.27
CA THR A 345 14.80 20.23 4.94
C THR A 345 14.83 21.72 5.29
N PHE A 346 13.94 22.52 4.70
CA PHE A 346 13.99 23.98 4.77
C PHE A 346 13.22 24.52 5.97
N GLU A 347 11.98 24.05 6.18
CA GLU A 347 11.13 24.52 7.27
C GLU A 347 11.37 23.73 8.56
N GLU A 348 11.71 22.43 8.47
CA GLU A 348 11.67 21.50 9.61
C GLU A 348 12.91 20.57 9.68
N HIS A 349 14.11 21.16 9.64
CA HIS A 349 15.40 20.45 9.59
C HIS A 349 15.55 19.31 10.61
N GLU A 350 15.13 19.49 11.86
CA GLU A 350 15.25 18.46 12.89
C GLU A 350 14.35 17.25 12.64
N LYS A 351 13.08 17.49 12.26
CA LYS A 351 12.12 16.43 11.95
C LYS A 351 12.57 15.67 10.71
N HIS A 352 13.04 16.38 9.70
CA HIS A 352 13.57 15.79 8.47
C HIS A 352 14.73 14.82 8.76
N ARG A 353 15.68 15.19 9.62
CA ARG A 353 16.82 14.33 9.99
C ARG A 353 16.38 13.02 10.64
N TRP A 354 15.41 13.06 11.57
CA TRP A 354 14.89 11.84 12.20
C TRP A 354 14.11 10.96 11.23
N LEU A 355 13.33 11.56 10.33
CA LEU A 355 12.61 10.83 9.27
C LEU A 355 13.56 10.19 8.25
N LEU A 356 14.67 10.85 7.93
CA LEU A 356 15.73 10.33 7.08
C LEU A 356 16.38 9.09 7.72
N VAL A 357 16.74 9.18 9.01
CA VAL A 357 17.28 8.05 9.78
C VAL A 357 16.28 6.90 9.86
N GLY A 358 14.99 7.19 10.11
CA GLY A 358 13.93 6.18 10.11
C GLY A 358 13.76 5.49 8.76
N THR A 359 13.85 6.24 7.66
CA THR A 359 13.75 5.72 6.30
C THR A 359 14.92 4.81 5.96
N PHE A 360 16.17 5.29 6.07
CA PHE A 360 17.35 4.48 5.75
C PHE A 360 17.55 3.32 6.72
N GLY A 361 17.31 3.54 8.02
CA GLY A 361 17.40 2.49 9.04
C GLY A 361 16.37 1.38 8.84
N GLY A 362 15.12 1.75 8.52
CA GLY A 362 14.07 0.78 8.20
C GLY A 362 14.34 0.02 6.89
N LEU A 363 14.84 0.70 5.85
CA LEU A 363 15.26 0.06 4.59
C LEU A 363 16.43 -0.91 4.81
N ALA A 364 17.42 -0.52 5.60
CA ALA A 364 18.56 -1.37 5.95
C ALA A 364 18.11 -2.62 6.73
N LEU A 365 17.27 -2.44 7.76
CA LEU A 365 16.76 -3.56 8.54
C LEU A 365 15.91 -4.51 7.68
N SER A 366 15.02 -3.96 6.84
CA SER A 366 14.15 -4.76 5.96
C SER A 366 14.94 -5.54 4.91
N SER A 367 15.96 -4.91 4.30
CA SER A 367 16.82 -5.56 3.30
C SER A 367 17.70 -6.65 3.90
N LEU A 368 18.36 -6.39 5.03
CA LEU A 368 19.19 -7.40 5.73
C LEU A 368 18.36 -8.57 6.25
N ALA A 369 17.18 -8.30 6.82
CA ALA A 369 16.28 -9.35 7.30
C ALA A 369 15.75 -10.20 6.13
N THR A 370 15.41 -9.59 5.00
CA THR A 370 14.99 -10.31 3.79
C THR A 370 16.12 -11.16 3.24
N GLU A 371 17.35 -10.65 3.18
CA GLU A 371 18.52 -11.41 2.73
C GLU A 371 18.80 -12.62 3.63
N ALA A 372 18.80 -12.43 4.96
CA ALA A 372 19.02 -13.50 5.92
C ALA A 372 17.96 -14.62 5.85
N VAL A 373 16.70 -14.27 5.57
CA VAL A 373 15.63 -15.24 5.35
C VAL A 373 15.90 -16.09 4.10
N TRP A 374 16.41 -15.49 3.02
CA TRP A 374 16.64 -16.14 1.72
C TRP A 374 18.04 -16.73 1.51
N TRP A 375 18.96 -16.53 2.45
CA TRP A 375 20.37 -16.95 2.38
C TRP A 375 20.60 -18.44 2.06
N ASP A 376 19.71 -19.33 2.50
CA ASP A 376 19.90 -20.76 2.21
C ASP A 376 19.75 -21.08 0.71
N GLU A 377 18.93 -20.32 0.00
CA GLU A 377 18.70 -20.51 -1.44
C GLU A 377 19.80 -19.85 -2.30
N THR A 378 20.67 -19.02 -1.73
CA THR A 378 21.82 -18.43 -2.44
C THR A 378 23.02 -19.37 -2.42
N TYR A 379 23.34 -19.93 -1.24
CA TYR A 379 24.52 -20.74 -1.01
C TYR A 379 24.31 -22.24 -1.27
N LYS A 380 23.20 -22.83 -0.82
CA LYS A 380 22.91 -24.26 -1.05
C LYS A 380 22.39 -24.46 -2.47
N ALA A 381 22.36 -25.71 -2.94
CA ALA A 381 21.72 -26.05 -4.20
C ALA A 381 20.23 -25.65 -4.12
N ALA A 382 19.89 -24.51 -4.73
CA ALA A 382 18.54 -23.96 -4.69
C ALA A 382 17.56 -25.04 -5.14
N ARG A 383 16.50 -25.24 -4.35
CA ARG A 383 15.51 -26.29 -4.62
C ARG A 383 14.78 -26.06 -5.96
N PHE A 384 14.85 -24.84 -6.49
CA PHE A 384 14.16 -24.40 -7.68
C PHE A 384 15.10 -23.79 -8.75
N PRO A 385 15.04 -24.25 -10.01
CA PRO A 385 15.87 -23.70 -11.09
C PRO A 385 15.48 -22.25 -11.41
N GLY A 386 16.47 -21.36 -11.54
CA GLY A 386 16.29 -19.95 -11.87
C GLY A 386 16.16 -19.00 -10.66
N LEU A 387 15.72 -19.49 -9.49
CA LEU A 387 15.62 -18.68 -8.26
C LEU A 387 17.00 -18.22 -7.76
N ARG A 388 17.98 -19.11 -7.79
CA ARG A 388 19.36 -18.83 -7.33
C ARG A 388 19.97 -17.60 -8.00
N LYS A 389 19.73 -17.41 -9.30
CA LYS A 389 20.26 -16.26 -10.04
C LYS A 389 19.77 -14.94 -9.43
N TRP A 390 18.46 -14.85 -9.16
CA TRP A 390 17.85 -13.65 -8.62
C TRP A 390 18.24 -13.43 -7.16
N CYS A 391 18.33 -14.50 -6.36
CA CYS A 391 18.82 -14.38 -4.99
C CYS A 391 20.27 -13.91 -4.95
N LEU A 392 21.16 -14.47 -5.78
CA LEU A 392 22.56 -14.06 -5.85
C LEU A 392 22.71 -12.59 -6.28
N VAL A 393 21.95 -12.15 -7.28
CA VAL A 393 21.95 -10.74 -7.70
C VAL A 393 21.45 -9.83 -6.57
N ASN A 394 20.42 -10.24 -5.83
CA ASN A 394 19.93 -9.48 -4.68
C ASN A 394 20.99 -9.39 -3.57
N THR A 395 21.64 -10.50 -3.21
CA THR A 395 22.74 -10.54 -2.24
C THR A 395 23.85 -9.55 -2.61
N VAL A 396 24.29 -9.58 -3.87
CA VAL A 396 25.34 -8.66 -4.35
C VAL A 396 24.89 -7.20 -4.23
N LEU A 397 23.65 -6.89 -4.63
CA LEU A 397 23.12 -5.53 -4.53
C LEU A 397 22.98 -5.06 -3.07
N VAL A 398 22.51 -5.92 -2.15
CA VAL A 398 22.41 -5.60 -0.72
C VAL A 398 23.80 -5.32 -0.14
N LEU A 399 24.81 -6.13 -0.49
CA LEU A 399 26.19 -5.87 -0.07
C LEU A 399 26.73 -4.56 -0.64
N CYS A 400 26.49 -4.27 -1.93
CA CYS A 400 26.87 -2.99 -2.52
C CYS A 400 26.18 -1.82 -1.81
N ILE A 401 24.87 -1.90 -1.56
CA ILE A 401 24.11 -0.86 -0.86
C ILE A 401 24.64 -0.68 0.57
N ALA A 402 24.92 -1.77 1.29
CA ALA A 402 25.46 -1.72 2.64
C ALA A 402 26.83 -1.03 2.67
N VAL A 403 27.76 -1.44 1.81
CA VAL A 403 29.10 -0.82 1.72
C VAL A 403 29.00 0.66 1.36
N THR A 404 28.23 0.98 0.32
CA THR A 404 28.08 2.36 -0.15
C THR A 404 27.39 3.22 0.90
N GLY A 405 26.39 2.67 1.60
CA GLY A 405 25.67 3.30 2.70
C GLY A 405 26.54 3.58 3.92
N THR A 406 27.39 2.63 4.32
CA THR A 406 28.37 2.85 5.39
C THR A 406 29.37 3.95 5.01
N LEU A 407 29.90 3.93 3.78
CA LEU A 407 30.79 4.99 3.29
C LEU A 407 30.10 6.36 3.26
N PHE A 408 28.83 6.41 2.85
CA PHE A 408 28.03 7.63 2.88
C PHE A 408 27.92 8.19 4.29
N LEU A 409 27.54 7.37 5.27
CA LEU A 409 27.44 7.80 6.67
C LEU A 409 28.81 8.27 7.19
N VAL A 410 29.88 7.53 6.94
CA VAL A 410 31.23 7.92 7.37
C VAL A 410 31.62 9.28 6.78
N PHE A 411 31.42 9.51 5.49
CA PHE A 411 31.74 10.80 4.87
C PHE A 411 30.81 11.93 5.29
N LEU A 412 29.55 11.63 5.61
CA LEU A 412 28.62 12.60 6.17
C LEU A 412 29.06 13.06 7.57
N TYR A 413 29.50 12.14 8.44
CA TYR A 413 29.97 12.45 9.80
C TYR A 413 31.38 13.05 9.85
N THR A 414 32.18 12.89 8.79
CA THR A 414 33.54 13.44 8.70
C THR A 414 33.62 14.71 7.83
N ASP A 415 32.48 15.33 7.56
CA ASP A 415 32.35 16.59 6.79
C ASP A 415 32.87 16.53 5.34
N TYR A 416 33.03 15.33 4.77
CA TYR A 416 33.40 15.15 3.35
C TYR A 416 32.16 15.18 2.44
N TYR A 417 31.42 16.29 2.49
CA TYR A 417 30.11 16.46 1.84
C TYR A 417 30.13 16.19 0.33
N ARG A 418 31.18 16.60 -0.38
CA ARG A 418 31.31 16.36 -1.83
C ARG A 418 31.23 14.87 -2.18
N ARG A 419 31.93 14.03 -1.41
CA ARG A 419 31.93 12.57 -1.62
C ARG A 419 30.61 11.96 -1.14
N ALA A 420 30.07 12.44 -0.03
CA ALA A 420 28.77 12.01 0.49
C ALA A 420 27.64 12.23 -0.53
N GLY A 421 27.62 13.38 -1.22
CA GLY A 421 26.62 13.67 -2.26
C GLY A 421 26.62 12.62 -3.38
N TYR A 422 27.79 12.28 -3.95
CA TYR A 422 27.87 11.24 -4.98
C TYR A 422 27.40 9.86 -4.48
N LEU A 423 27.73 9.52 -3.23
CA LEU A 423 27.31 8.24 -2.65
C LEU A 423 25.80 8.19 -2.41
N GLU A 424 25.16 9.28 -1.98
CA GLU A 424 23.71 9.33 -1.79
C GLU A 424 22.96 9.04 -3.10
N TRP A 425 23.32 9.72 -4.18
CA TRP A 425 22.76 9.46 -5.51
C TRP A 425 23.02 8.01 -5.95
N THR A 426 24.22 7.49 -5.71
CA THR A 426 24.56 6.10 -6.03
C THR A 426 23.70 5.11 -5.26
N ILE A 427 23.52 5.29 -3.94
CA ILE A 427 22.72 4.42 -3.08
C ILE A 427 21.26 4.45 -3.50
N THR A 428 20.71 5.62 -3.81
CA THR A 428 19.30 5.76 -4.20
C THR A 428 18.98 5.09 -5.54
N TYR A 429 19.89 5.18 -6.53
CA TYR A 429 19.78 4.41 -7.77
C TYR A 429 19.98 2.90 -7.54
N LEU A 430 20.96 2.48 -6.73
CA LEU A 430 21.15 1.07 -6.38
C LEU A 430 19.91 0.50 -5.67
N GLY A 431 19.28 1.28 -4.80
CA GLY A 431 18.02 0.93 -4.15
C GLY A 431 16.89 0.67 -5.16
N SER A 432 16.78 1.50 -6.21
CA SER A 432 15.80 1.27 -7.30
C SER A 432 16.03 -0.07 -8.02
N LEU A 433 17.29 -0.42 -8.29
CA LEU A 433 17.67 -1.67 -8.96
C LEU A 433 17.39 -2.87 -8.06
N TRP A 434 17.74 -2.75 -6.77
CA TRP A 434 17.47 -3.77 -5.75
C TRP A 434 15.97 -4.09 -5.68
N LEU A 435 15.09 -3.08 -5.65
CA LEU A 435 13.64 -3.28 -5.69
C LEU A 435 13.20 -4.06 -6.93
N GLY A 436 13.74 -3.72 -8.09
CA GLY A 436 13.43 -4.40 -9.35
C GLY A 436 13.78 -5.89 -9.36
N THR A 437 14.81 -6.31 -8.61
CA THR A 437 15.21 -7.73 -8.56
C THR A 437 14.16 -8.65 -7.95
N PHE A 438 13.30 -8.14 -7.06
CA PHE A 438 12.22 -8.92 -6.47
C PHE A 438 11.14 -9.33 -7.49
N ALA A 439 11.07 -8.69 -8.67
CA ALA A 439 10.23 -9.19 -9.76
C ALA A 439 10.64 -10.62 -10.18
N GLY A 440 11.93 -10.95 -10.05
CA GLY A 440 12.47 -12.29 -10.29
C GLY A 440 12.12 -13.31 -9.21
N TYR A 441 11.92 -12.88 -7.96
CA TYR A 441 11.50 -13.72 -6.84
C TYR A 441 10.05 -14.18 -6.97
N ILE A 442 9.23 -13.38 -7.67
CA ILE A 442 7.77 -13.51 -7.66
C ILE A 442 7.21 -14.02 -9.01
N ARG A 443 8.07 -14.55 -9.89
CA ARG A 443 7.65 -15.06 -11.20
C ARG A 443 7.04 -16.46 -11.06
N PHE A 444 5.72 -16.56 -11.27
CA PHE A 444 4.95 -17.80 -11.23
C PHE A 444 5.50 -18.86 -12.21
N ARG A 445 5.66 -20.11 -11.74
CA ARG A 445 6.09 -21.23 -12.57
C ARG A 445 4.88 -21.82 -13.31
N GLU A 446 4.91 -21.83 -14.63
CA GLU A 446 4.01 -22.66 -15.43
C GLU A 446 4.25 -24.14 -15.12
N ARG A 447 3.15 -24.90 -15.00
CA ARG A 447 3.09 -26.31 -14.59
C ARG A 447 4.20 -27.14 -15.22
N GLY A 448 5.16 -27.59 -14.40
CA GLY A 448 6.19 -28.52 -14.86
C GLY A 448 6.82 -29.39 -13.78
N GLY A 449 6.33 -29.37 -12.53
CA GLY A 449 7.00 -30.17 -11.48
C GLY A 449 6.21 -30.54 -10.24
N VAL A 450 4.87 -30.37 -10.24
CA VAL A 450 4.03 -30.97 -9.19
C VAL A 450 3.69 -32.44 -9.54
N ALA A 451 3.95 -32.88 -10.78
CA ALA A 451 3.64 -34.25 -11.24
C ALA A 451 4.64 -35.35 -10.82
N ARG A 452 5.59 -35.09 -9.90
CA ARG A 452 6.57 -36.13 -9.48
C ARG A 452 6.71 -36.37 -7.98
N ALA A 453 5.95 -35.69 -7.13
CA ALA A 453 6.09 -35.85 -5.67
C ALA A 453 4.94 -36.65 -5.01
N HIS A 454 3.92 -37.08 -5.74
CA HIS A 454 2.75 -37.79 -5.17
C HIS A 454 2.34 -39.07 -5.92
N HIS A 455 3.28 -39.73 -6.61
CA HIS A 455 3.09 -41.11 -7.03
C HIS A 455 4.09 -42.01 -6.30
N GLU A 456 3.94 -42.11 -4.98
CA GLU A 456 4.20 -43.40 -4.33
C GLU A 456 2.92 -44.24 -4.53
N PRO A 457 2.99 -45.44 -5.11
CA PRO A 457 1.84 -46.31 -5.22
C PRO A 457 1.48 -46.79 -3.81
N GLU A 458 0.32 -46.34 -3.34
CA GLU A 458 -0.34 -46.83 -2.13
C GLU A 458 -0.47 -48.36 -2.24
N GLN A 459 0.29 -49.09 -1.42
CA GLN A 459 0.21 -50.55 -1.32
C GLN A 459 -1.22 -50.94 -0.96
N GLN A 460 -1.88 -51.69 -1.84
CA GLN A 460 -3.14 -52.35 -1.57
C GLN A 460 -2.99 -53.24 -0.31
N PRO A 461 -3.86 -53.12 0.70
CA PRO A 461 -3.89 -54.08 1.79
C PRO A 461 -4.38 -55.42 1.24
N LEU A 462 -3.54 -56.45 1.44
CA LEU A 462 -3.83 -57.85 1.22
C LEU A 462 -5.18 -58.24 1.85
N LEU A 463 -6.15 -58.55 1.00
CA LEU A 463 -7.30 -59.35 1.40
C LEU A 463 -6.96 -60.83 1.13
N SER A 464 -6.88 -61.59 2.22
CA SER A 464 -7.03 -63.05 2.27
C SER A 464 -7.56 -63.37 3.68
N PRO A 465 -8.31 -64.46 3.91
CA PRO A 465 -8.24 -65.74 3.18
C PRO A 465 -9.15 -65.86 1.97
#